data_AF-A0A5R8WL06-F1
#
_entry.id   AF-A0A5R8WL06-F1
#
_cell.length_a   1.000
_cell.length_b   1.000
_cell.length_c   1.000
_cell.angle_alpha   90.00
_cell.angle_beta   90.00
_cell.angle_gamma   90.00
#
_symmetry.space_group_name_H-M   'P 1'
#
loop_
_entity.id
_entity.type
_entity.pdbx_description
1 polymer ?
#
loop_
_entity_poly.entity_id
_entity_poly.type
_entity_poly.pdbx_seq_one_letter_code
_entity_poly.pdbx_strand_id
1 'polypeptide(L)'
;MSEFLDILADRQLSAVVFVQDYLQLQFDGDCMTLYVWPTLLLPQGNCGFGEVAYRNELCSFIARIVQSVELLDQQHLLLHFQDTSAVIRIPLDTGREAVYFTEYDKTSWLTL
;
A
#
# COMPACT_ATOMS: atom_id res chain seq x y z
N MET A 1 4.35 14.52 -8.64
CA MET A 1 4.54 13.05 -8.61
C MET A 1 5.61 12.64 -7.61
N SER A 2 6.73 13.36 -7.47
CA SER A 2 7.69 13.12 -6.37
C SER A 2 7.09 13.41 -4.98
N GLU A 3 6.35 14.50 -4.82
CA GLU A 3 5.75 14.88 -3.52
C GLU A 3 4.85 13.80 -2.93
N PHE A 4 4.10 13.06 -3.75
CA PHE A 4 3.23 11.97 -3.29
C PHE A 4 4.00 10.76 -2.73
N LEU A 5 5.17 10.45 -3.30
CA LEU A 5 6.00 9.31 -2.89
C LEU A 5 6.62 9.55 -1.51
N ASP A 6 6.92 10.80 -1.19
CA ASP A 6 7.58 11.18 0.06
C ASP A 6 6.60 11.20 1.25
N ILE A 7 5.30 11.41 1.03
CA ILE A 7 4.29 11.51 2.11
C ILE A 7 4.18 10.22 2.92
N LEU A 8 4.33 9.07 2.24
CA LEU A 8 4.25 7.75 2.86
C LEU A 8 5.57 7.31 3.50
N ALA A 9 6.70 7.97 3.21
CA ALA A 9 7.96 7.62 3.87
C ALA A 9 7.84 7.81 5.39
N ASP A 10 8.45 6.89 6.15
CA ASP A 10 8.40 6.83 7.61
C ASP A 10 7.00 6.64 8.22
N ARG A 11 5.98 6.34 7.39
CA ARG A 11 4.65 5.97 7.88
C ARG A 11 4.56 4.47 8.16
N GLN A 12 3.86 4.13 9.23
CA GLN A 12 3.57 2.74 9.58
C GLN A 12 2.33 2.26 8.82
N LEU A 13 2.36 1.06 8.24
CA LEU A 13 1.13 0.39 7.79
C LEU A 13 0.34 -0.09 9.01
N SER A 14 -0.69 0.65 9.37
CA SER A 14 -1.54 0.42 10.55
C SER A 14 -2.62 -0.64 10.32
N ALA A 15 -3.16 -0.75 9.11
CA ALA A 15 -4.17 -1.74 8.77
C ALA A 15 -4.19 -2.08 7.28
N VAL A 16 -4.67 -3.29 7.00
CA VAL A 16 -5.01 -3.79 5.67
C VAL A 16 -6.50 -4.08 5.67
N VAL A 17 -7.27 -3.39 4.83
CA VAL A 17 -8.73 -3.51 4.77
C VAL A 17 -9.14 -4.06 3.42
N PHE A 18 -9.71 -5.26 3.42
CA PHE A 18 -10.27 -5.87 2.23
C PHE A 18 -11.73 -5.47 2.10
N VAL A 19 -12.10 -4.78 1.01
CA VAL A 19 -13.47 -4.34 0.78
C VAL A 19 -13.96 -4.88 -0.55
N GLN A 20 -14.71 -5.97 -0.51
CA GLN A 20 -15.28 -6.63 -1.70
C GLN A 20 -14.26 -6.79 -2.84
N ASP A 21 -14.25 -5.86 -3.79
CA ASP A 21 -13.45 -5.81 -5.01
C ASP A 21 -12.22 -4.89 -4.95
N TYR A 22 -11.98 -4.20 -3.83
CA TYR A 22 -10.81 -3.33 -3.64
C TYR A 22 -10.11 -3.54 -2.29
N LEU A 23 -8.93 -2.93 -2.17
CA LEU A 23 -8.05 -3.02 -1.01
C LEU A 23 -7.73 -1.62 -0.48
N GLN A 24 -7.63 -1.46 0.84
CA GLN A 24 -7.09 -0.24 1.44
C GLN A 24 -5.90 -0.56 2.33
N LEU A 25 -4.85 0.23 2.16
CA LEU A 25 -3.68 0.27 3.04
C LEU A 25 -3.77 1.54 3.88
N GLN A 26 -3.84 1.38 5.19
CA GLN A 26 -4.04 2.47 6.15
C GLN A 26 -2.73 2.81 6.85
N PHE A 27 -2.41 4.09 6.98
CA PHE A 27 -1.16 4.60 7.55
C PHE A 27 -1.42 5.60 8.68
N ASP A 28 -2.11 5.16 9.74
CA ASP A 28 -2.46 5.97 10.92
C ASP A 28 -3.18 7.27 10.55
N GLY A 29 -4.17 7.15 9.66
CA GLY A 29 -5.03 8.24 9.18
C GLY A 29 -4.96 8.38 7.66
N ASP A 30 -3.75 8.36 7.09
CA ASP A 30 -3.57 8.42 5.63
C ASP A 30 -4.04 7.08 5.03
N CYS A 31 -4.70 7.11 3.88
CA CYS A 31 -5.31 5.94 3.27
C CYS A 31 -4.95 5.83 1.79
N MET A 32 -4.43 4.68 1.38
CA MET A 32 -4.26 4.33 -0.02
C MET A 32 -5.27 3.25 -0.42
N THR A 33 -6.21 3.63 -1.27
CA THR A 33 -7.21 2.72 -1.86
C THR A 33 -6.68 2.20 -3.20
N LEU A 34 -6.64 0.88 -3.34
CA LEU A 34 -6.15 0.16 -4.52
C LEU A 34 -7.35 -0.55 -5.18
N TYR A 35 -7.67 -0.15 -6.41
CA TYR A 35 -8.69 -0.83 -7.24
C TYR A 35 -8.10 -1.96 -8.10
N VAL A 36 -6.82 -2.25 -7.86
CA VAL A 36 -6.08 -3.36 -8.43
C VAL A 36 -5.40 -4.11 -7.30
N TRP A 37 -5.33 -5.43 -7.43
CA TRP A 37 -4.69 -6.24 -6.41
C TRP A 37 -3.16 -6.19 -6.56
N PRO A 38 -2.39 -5.78 -5.53
CA PRO A 38 -0.94 -5.78 -5.62
C PRO A 38 -0.39 -7.20 -5.65
N THR A 39 0.79 -7.35 -6.25
CA THR A 39 1.63 -8.54 -6.06
C THR A 39 2.55 -8.32 -4.86
N LEU A 40 2.70 -9.33 -4.01
CA LEU A 40 3.68 -9.30 -2.92
C LEU A 40 4.97 -9.94 -3.42
N LEU A 41 6.08 -9.20 -3.38
CA LEU A 41 7.40 -9.74 -3.67
C LEU A 41 8.01 -10.15 -2.34
N LEU A 42 8.12 -11.45 -2.07
CA LEU A 42 8.62 -11.98 -0.79
C LEU A 42 9.94 -12.73 -1.02
N PRO A 43 10.81 -12.86 0.01
CA PRO A 43 12.05 -13.63 -0.09
C PRO A 43 11.86 -15.07 -0.57
N GLN A 44 10.77 -15.70 -0.15
CA GLN A 44 10.42 -17.09 -0.46
C GLN A 44 9.70 -17.28 -1.80
N GLY A 45 9.36 -16.19 -2.50
CA GLY A 45 8.62 -16.21 -3.75
C GLY A 45 7.50 -15.17 -3.79
N ASN A 46 7.04 -14.84 -4.99
CA ASN A 46 5.97 -13.86 -5.15
C ASN A 46 4.62 -14.48 -4.81
N CYS A 47 3.71 -13.67 -4.25
CA CYS A 47 2.35 -14.08 -3.93
C CYS A 47 1.33 -13.10 -4.53
N GLY A 48 0.38 -13.62 -5.29
CA GLY A 48 -0.69 -12.87 -5.95
C GLY A 48 -2.07 -13.11 -5.36
N PHE A 49 -3.00 -12.22 -5.69
CA PHE A 49 -4.39 -12.35 -5.25
C PHE A 49 -5.04 -13.64 -5.78
N GLY A 50 -5.78 -14.33 -4.91
CA GLY A 50 -6.37 -15.64 -5.16
C GLY A 50 -5.57 -16.80 -4.55
N GLU A 51 -4.29 -16.59 -4.23
CA GLU A 51 -3.51 -17.56 -3.48
C GLU A 51 -3.95 -17.61 -2.00
N VAL A 52 -3.92 -18.81 -1.41
CA VAL A 52 -4.34 -19.04 -0.01
C VAL A 52 -3.51 -18.21 0.98
N ALA A 53 -2.21 -18.04 0.70
CA ALA A 53 -1.31 -17.30 1.58
C ALA A 53 -1.47 -15.77 1.47
N TYR A 54 -2.01 -15.26 0.35
CA TYR A 54 -1.95 -13.85 -0.03
C TYR A 54 -2.38 -12.88 1.08
N ARG A 55 -3.53 -13.16 1.71
CA ARG A 55 -4.08 -12.27 2.74
C ARG A 55 -3.20 -12.26 4.00
N ASN A 56 -2.67 -13.42 4.39
CA ASN A 56 -1.78 -13.53 5.54
C ASN A 56 -0.44 -12.84 5.28
N GLU A 57 0.12 -13.06 4.10
CA GLU A 57 1.38 -12.42 3.68
C GLU A 57 1.21 -10.90 3.60
N LEU A 58 0.10 -10.40 3.05
CA LEU A 58 -0.18 -8.95 3.03
C LEU A 58 -0.36 -8.38 4.44
N CYS A 59 -1.07 -9.08 5.34
CA CYS A 59 -1.21 -8.64 6.73
C CYS A 59 0.10 -8.68 7.52
N SER A 60 1.11 -9.45 7.08
CA SER A 60 2.44 -9.48 7.71
C SER A 60 3.22 -8.16 7.59
N PHE A 61 2.74 -7.24 6.74
CA PHE A 61 3.26 -5.89 6.63
C PHE A 61 2.70 -4.93 7.69
N ILE A 62 1.62 -5.30 8.41
CA ILE A 62 1.07 -4.47 9.47
C ILE A 62 2.14 -4.22 10.54
N ALA A 63 2.17 -3.00 11.08
CA ALA A 63 3.17 -2.46 11.99
C ALA A 63 4.58 -2.24 11.39
N ARG A 64 4.79 -2.49 10.09
CA ARG A 64 6.03 -2.11 9.42
C ARG A 64 6.00 -0.67 8.96
N ILE A 65 7.17 -0.05 8.95
CA ILE A 65 7.39 1.33 8.51
C ILE A 65 7.77 1.31 7.03
N VAL A 66 7.15 2.16 6.22
CA VAL A 66 7.52 2.36 4.81
C VAL A 66 8.89 3.04 4.76
N GLN A 67 9.83 2.36 4.12
CA GLN A 67 11.19 2.86 3.89
C GLN A 67 11.23 3.83 2.71
N SER A 68 10.52 3.51 1.64
CA SER A 68 10.43 4.34 0.43
C SER A 68 9.28 3.89 -0.46
N VAL A 69 8.84 4.80 -1.34
CA VAL A 69 7.92 4.50 -2.42
C VAL A 69 8.62 4.78 -3.74
N GLU A 70 8.64 3.80 -4.63
CA GLU A 70 9.34 3.86 -5.91
C GLU A 70 8.36 3.69 -7.08
N LEU A 71 8.51 4.52 -8.12
CA LEU A 71 7.80 4.36 -9.38
C LEU A 71 8.71 3.67 -10.40
N LEU A 72 8.42 2.39 -10.68
CA LEU A 72 9.17 1.58 -11.64
C LEU A 72 8.50 1.64 -13.02
N ASP A 73 9.28 2.08 -14.01
CA ASP A 73 8.91 2.14 -15.44
C ASP A 73 7.58 2.85 -15.75
N GLN A 74 7.10 3.71 -14.85
CA GLN A 74 5.76 4.34 -14.90
C GLN A 74 4.59 3.33 -14.93
N GLN A 75 4.87 2.06 -14.64
CA GLN A 75 3.90 0.98 -14.69
C GLN A 75 3.62 0.38 -13.33
N HIS A 76 4.52 0.55 -12.36
CA HIS A 76 4.38 -0.04 -11.04
C HIS A 76 4.77 0.93 -9.93
N LEU A 77 3.98 0.96 -8.87
CA LEU A 77 4.36 1.57 -7.60
C LEU A 77 4.85 0.47 -6.66
N LEU A 78 6.04 0.65 -6.07
CA LEU A 78 6.64 -0.28 -5.12
C LEU A 78 6.69 0.38 -3.75
N LEU A 79 6.12 -0.28 -2.74
CA LEU A 79 6.26 0.10 -1.33
C LEU A 79 7.33 -0.78 -0.70
N HIS A 80 8.46 -0.17 -0.35
CA HIS A 80 9.53 -0.81 0.39
C HIS A 80 9.33 -0.57 1.88
N PHE A 81 9.64 -1.55 2.72
CA PHE A 81 9.44 -1.48 4.17
C PHE A 81 10.77 -1.69 4.92
N GLN A 82 10.89 -1.08 6.08
CA GLN A 82 12.04 -1.26 6.97
C GLN A 82 12.12 -2.70 7.48
N ASP A 83 13.35 -3.17 7.74
CA ASP A 83 13.65 -4.48 8.32
C ASP A 83 13.06 -5.70 7.57
N THR A 84 12.84 -5.56 6.26
CA THR A 84 12.46 -6.67 5.37
C THR A 84 12.85 -6.36 3.92
N SER A 85 13.09 -7.40 3.12
CA SER A 85 13.19 -7.27 1.65
C SER A 85 11.85 -7.52 0.94
N ALA A 86 10.77 -7.72 1.70
CA ALA A 86 9.43 -7.88 1.16
C ALA A 86 8.89 -6.54 0.64
N VAL A 87 8.24 -6.56 -0.52
CA VAL A 87 7.74 -5.37 -1.23
C VAL A 87 6.29 -5.57 -1.66
N ILE A 88 5.47 -4.53 -1.53
CA ILE A 88 4.14 -4.50 -2.15
C ILE A 88 4.28 -3.80 -3.50
N ARG A 89 4.03 -4.54 -4.60
CA ARG A 89 4.08 -4.02 -5.97
C ARG A 89 2.67 -3.83 -6.53
N ILE A 90 2.32 -2.59 -6.84
CA ILE A 90 1.00 -2.18 -7.33
C ILE A 90 1.10 -1.85 -8.82
N PRO A 91 0.35 -2.51 -9.70
CA PRO A 91 0.31 -2.16 -11.12
C PRO A 91 -0.45 -0.83 -11.34
N LEU A 92 0.01 0.00 -12.27
CA LEU A 92 -0.58 1.31 -12.60
C LEU A 92 -1.06 1.40 -14.06
N ASP A 93 -0.68 0.44 -14.90
CA ASP A 93 -0.93 0.42 -16.35
C ASP A 93 -2.35 -0.04 -16.75
N THR A 94 -3.28 -0.09 -15.80
CA THR A 94 -4.63 -0.68 -15.99
C THR A 94 -5.65 0.25 -16.64
N GLY A 95 -5.29 1.51 -16.94
CA GLY A 95 -6.04 2.33 -17.90
C GLY A 95 -6.83 3.51 -17.35
N ARG A 96 -6.92 3.76 -16.02
CA ARG A 96 -7.10 5.12 -15.41
C ARG A 96 -7.24 5.24 -13.89
N GLU A 97 -7.50 4.18 -13.13
CA GLU A 97 -7.86 4.32 -11.70
C GLU A 97 -7.23 3.23 -10.82
N ALA A 98 -5.91 3.05 -10.86
CA ALA A 98 -5.26 2.00 -10.07
C ALA A 98 -5.22 2.30 -8.57
N VAL A 99 -4.93 3.56 -8.22
CA VAL A 99 -4.65 3.99 -6.85
C VAL A 99 -5.30 5.35 -6.58
N TYR A 100 -5.97 5.47 -5.44
CA TYR A 100 -6.47 6.72 -4.90
C TYR A 100 -5.91 6.92 -3.48
N PHE A 101 -5.42 8.13 -3.20
CA PHE A 101 -4.85 8.45 -1.89
C PHE A 101 -5.66 9.54 -1.19
N THR A 102 -5.82 9.39 0.12
CA THR A 102 -6.46 10.38 0.99
C THR A 102 -5.55 10.64 2.17
N GLU A 103 -5.16 11.90 2.35
CA GLU A 103 -4.42 12.35 3.51
C GLU A 103 -5.35 12.58 4.69
N TYR A 104 -4.85 12.32 5.89
CA TYR A 104 -5.55 12.60 7.11
C TYR A 104 -5.64 14.10 7.38
N ASP A 105 -6.86 14.65 7.27
CA ASP A 105 -7.13 16.03 7.66
C ASP A 105 -7.33 16.15 9.18
N LYS A 106 -6.34 16.76 9.84
CA LYS A 106 -6.37 17.04 11.29
C LYS A 106 -7.37 18.13 11.69
N THR A 107 -8.02 18.82 10.75
CA THR A 107 -8.86 19.99 11.05
C THR A 107 -10.35 19.69 11.08
N SER A 108 -10.77 18.55 10.53
CA SER A 108 -12.18 18.13 10.43
C SER A 108 -12.67 17.35 11.66
N TRP A 109 -12.42 17.86 12.88
CA TRP A 109 -12.95 17.26 14.10
C TRP A 109 -14.29 17.89 14.48
N LEU A 110 -15.30 17.05 14.76
CA LEU A 110 -16.49 17.48 15.47
C LEU A 110 -16.21 17.43 16.97
N THR A 111 -16.17 18.60 17.61
CA THR A 111 -16.14 18.72 19.07
C THR A 111 -17.59 18.83 19.58
N LEU A 112 -17.96 17.94 20.49
CA LEU A 112 -19.25 17.98 21.20
C LEU A 112 -19.19 18.90 22.42
#